data_AF-A0A644VXI3-F1
#
_entry.id   AF-A0A644VXI3-F1
#
_cell.length_a   1.000
_cell.length_b   1.000
_cell.length_c   1.000
_cell.angle_alpha   90.00
_cell.angle_beta   90.00
_cell.angle_gamma   90.00
#
_symmetry.space_group_name_H-M   'P 1'
#
loop_
_entity.id
_entity.type
_entity.pdbx_description
1 polymer ?
#
loop_
_entity_poly.entity_id
_entity_poly.type
_entity_poly.pdbx_seq_one_letter_code
_entity_poly.pdbx_strand_id
1 'polypeptide(L)'
;MFSTKMTVIGGVAVVSLGVAAAVSLLGAASPKAETVLGEHTPQIDMTIPDIDERSTGAGVTRAGCVKPARPDWVKNAGPRDTNKVSLLIALYDIGRKSEIISTQTCECSTEYPSWDKAEEQLTQLISGIDKNQLLQILDEKTFEAGDLNKPALDVCAAFRKQ
;
A
#
# COMPACT_ATOMS: atom_id res chain seq x y z
N MET A 1 39.67 -16.66 -6.43
CA MET A 1 40.13 -18.00 -5.97
C MET A 1 39.10 -18.51 -4.98
N PHE A 2 38.32 -19.50 -5.41
CA PHE A 2 37.15 -20.00 -4.69
C PHE A 2 37.60 -20.81 -3.47
N SER A 3 37.14 -20.40 -2.29
CA SER A 3 37.40 -21.09 -1.02
C SER A 3 36.30 -22.11 -0.78
N THR A 4 36.62 -23.39 -1.03
CA THR A 4 35.72 -24.54 -0.90
C THR A 4 35.55 -24.90 0.57
N LYS A 5 34.35 -24.67 1.13
CA LYS A 5 33.97 -25.26 2.42
C LYS A 5 33.57 -26.73 2.20
N MET A 6 34.32 -27.63 2.83
CA MET A 6 33.96 -29.05 2.98
C MET A 6 32.81 -29.19 3.97
N THR A 7 31.68 -29.74 3.52
CA THR A 7 30.68 -30.35 4.39
C THR A 7 30.62 -31.83 4.04
N VAL A 8 31.07 -32.66 4.99
CA VAL A 8 30.94 -34.12 4.95
C VAL A 8 29.49 -34.45 5.30
N ILE A 9 28.75 -34.98 4.32
CA ILE A 9 27.41 -35.55 4.53
C ILE A 9 27.55 -37.06 4.40
N GLY A 10 27.07 -37.76 5.42
CA GLY A 10 27.11 -39.21 5.55
C GLY A 10 26.58 -39.92 4.31
N GLY A 11 27.27 -41.01 3.98
CA GLY A 11 27.11 -41.75 2.75
C GLY A 11 25.73 -42.37 2.57
N VAL A 12 25.24 -42.29 1.33
CA VAL A 12 24.93 -43.47 0.50
C VAL A 12 25.25 -43.08 -0.94
N ALA A 13 26.18 -43.81 -1.56
CA ALA A 13 26.38 -43.74 -2.99
C ALA A 13 25.28 -44.54 -3.68
N VAL A 14 24.54 -43.92 -4.60
CA VAL A 14 23.74 -44.65 -5.58
C VAL A 14 24.16 -44.17 -6.96
N VAL A 15 25.03 -44.98 -7.57
CA VAL A 15 25.30 -44.94 -9.00
C VAL A 15 24.26 -45.83 -9.65
N SER A 16 23.45 -45.29 -10.55
CA SER A 16 22.66 -46.10 -11.47
C SER A 16 22.82 -45.59 -12.90
N LEU A 17 23.18 -46.55 -13.74
CA LEU A 17 23.61 -46.43 -15.12
C LEU A 17 22.50 -45.91 -16.03
N GLY A 18 22.91 -45.16 -17.06
CA GLY A 18 22.08 -44.88 -18.21
C GLY A 18 21.69 -46.14 -18.98
N VAL A 19 20.47 -46.16 -19.49
CA VAL A 19 20.04 -47.03 -20.58
C VAL A 19 19.41 -46.14 -21.63
N ALA A 20 20.07 -46.06 -22.78
CA ALA A 20 19.47 -45.58 -24.01
C ALA A 20 18.67 -46.75 -24.64
N ALA A 21 17.40 -46.53 -24.98
CA ALA A 21 16.70 -47.39 -25.93
C ALA A 21 15.51 -46.67 -26.59
N ALA A 22 15.65 -46.55 -27.91
CA ALA A 22 14.63 -46.69 -28.96
C ALA A 22 13.41 -45.77 -29.02
N VAL A 23 13.42 -44.94 -30.07
CA VAL A 23 12.26 -44.40 -30.80
C VAL A 23 11.31 -45.54 -31.20
N SER A 24 10.01 -45.35 -30.98
CA SER A 24 8.93 -46.05 -31.69
C SER A 24 7.91 -45.03 -32.17
N LEU A 25 7.79 -44.93 -33.49
CA LEU A 25 6.77 -44.18 -34.21
C LEU A 25 5.48 -45.01 -34.30
N LEU A 26 4.37 -44.27 -34.49
CA LEU A 26 3.04 -44.67 -34.97
C LEU A 26 2.03 -45.25 -33.96
N GLY A 27 0.92 -44.52 -33.85
CA GLY A 27 -0.31 -44.96 -33.19
C GLY A 27 -1.36 -43.85 -33.18
N ALA A 28 -1.86 -43.47 -34.36
CA ALA A 28 -3.03 -42.60 -34.49
C ALA A 28 -4.28 -43.36 -34.05
N ALA A 29 -4.96 -42.87 -33.01
CA ALA A 29 -6.35 -43.20 -32.70
C ALA A 29 -7.00 -42.01 -32.00
N SER A 30 -7.92 -41.35 -32.70
CA SER A 30 -8.75 -40.27 -32.17
C SER A 30 -9.62 -40.75 -31.01
N PRO A 31 -9.70 -40.01 -29.89
CA PRO A 31 -10.90 -40.00 -29.09
C PRO A 31 -11.90 -39.02 -29.70
N LYS A 32 -13.08 -39.58 -29.92
CA LYS A 32 -14.38 -39.02 -30.23
C LYS A 32 -14.63 -37.70 -29.48
N ALA A 33 -15.27 -36.77 -30.17
CA ALA A 33 -15.75 -35.50 -29.65
C ALA A 33 -16.54 -35.66 -28.34
N GLU A 34 -16.16 -34.88 -27.33
CA GLU A 34 -16.99 -34.53 -26.20
C GLU A 34 -17.13 -33.00 -26.17
N THR A 35 -18.37 -32.60 -26.42
CA THR A 35 -19.06 -31.35 -26.12
C THR A 35 -18.23 -30.26 -25.44
N VAL A 36 -17.90 -29.20 -26.18
CA VAL A 36 -17.53 -27.90 -25.62
C VAL A 36 -18.79 -27.28 -25.00
N LEU A 37 -19.01 -27.53 -23.72
CA LEU A 37 -19.88 -26.71 -22.90
C LEU A 37 -19.03 -25.55 -22.37
N GLY A 38 -19.23 -24.37 -22.94
CA GLY A 38 -18.52 -23.16 -22.54
C GLY A 38 -18.81 -22.83 -21.08
N GLU A 39 -17.75 -22.59 -20.31
CA GLU A 39 -17.88 -22.06 -18.96
C GLU A 39 -16.92 -20.87 -18.79
N HIS A 40 -17.53 -19.70 -18.93
CA HIS A 40 -17.20 -18.40 -18.36
C HIS A 40 -15.74 -18.22 -17.86
N THR A 41 -14.81 -17.92 -18.78
CA THR A 41 -13.67 -17.07 -18.38
C THR A 41 -14.27 -15.80 -17.80
N PRO A 42 -13.94 -15.39 -16.56
CA PRO A 42 -14.31 -14.08 -16.07
C PRO A 42 -13.70 -13.10 -17.05
N GLN A 43 -14.57 -12.47 -17.84
CA GLN A 43 -14.19 -11.41 -18.76
C GLN A 43 -13.62 -10.33 -17.83
N ILE A 44 -12.30 -10.23 -17.74
CA ILE A 44 -11.70 -9.11 -17.02
C ILE A 44 -12.14 -7.89 -17.80
N ASP A 45 -13.04 -7.12 -17.19
CA ASP A 45 -13.52 -5.88 -17.77
C ASP A 45 -12.35 -4.91 -17.83
N MET A 46 -11.76 -4.80 -19.03
CA MET A 46 -10.67 -3.89 -19.33
C MET A 46 -11.18 -2.49 -19.68
N THR A 47 -12.47 -2.20 -19.48
CA THR A 47 -12.90 -0.79 -19.54
C THR A 47 -12.16 -0.03 -18.44
N ILE A 48 -11.40 0.97 -18.87
CA ILE A 48 -10.77 1.91 -17.96
C ILE A 48 -11.93 2.60 -17.24
N PRO A 49 -12.10 2.40 -15.93
CA PRO A 49 -13.20 3.02 -15.22
C PRO A 49 -13.00 4.52 -15.28
N ASP A 50 -14.14 5.22 -15.39
CA ASP A 50 -14.20 6.66 -15.58
C ASP A 50 -13.26 7.37 -14.59
N ILE A 51 -12.41 8.26 -15.12
CA ILE A 51 -11.36 8.91 -14.32
C ILE A 51 -12.02 9.80 -13.26
N ASP A 52 -13.20 10.34 -13.55
CA ASP A 52 -13.94 11.21 -12.65
C ASP A 52 -14.51 10.46 -11.44
N GLU A 53 -14.93 9.20 -11.59
CA GLU A 53 -15.42 8.37 -10.48
C GLU A 53 -14.30 7.98 -9.51
N ARG A 54 -13.07 7.82 -10.03
CA ARG A 54 -11.88 7.49 -9.24
C ARG A 54 -11.40 8.67 -8.37
N SER A 55 -11.85 9.89 -8.68
CA SER A 55 -11.31 11.17 -8.20
C SER A 55 -12.05 11.77 -6.99
N THR A 56 -13.20 11.22 -6.59
CA THR A 56 -14.13 11.83 -5.60
C THR A 56 -13.57 12.02 -4.17
N GLY A 57 -12.30 11.70 -3.92
CA GLY A 57 -11.57 12.04 -2.70
C GLY A 57 -11.88 11.14 -1.51
N ALA A 58 -12.97 10.37 -1.57
CA ALA A 58 -13.34 9.34 -0.61
C ALA A 58 -13.08 7.94 -1.18
N GLY A 59 -11.81 7.58 -1.30
CA GLY A 59 -11.42 6.24 -1.73
C GLY A 59 -11.66 5.22 -0.61
N VAL A 60 -12.27 4.09 -0.96
CA VAL A 60 -12.31 2.90 -0.08
C VAL A 60 -10.96 2.20 -0.15
N THR A 61 -10.39 1.91 1.01
CA THR A 61 -9.08 1.25 1.13
C THR A 61 -9.22 -0.25 0.97
N ARG A 62 -8.09 -0.96 0.80
CA ARG A 62 -8.08 -2.43 0.80
C ARG A 62 -8.70 -3.02 2.08
N ALA A 63 -8.56 -2.33 3.21
CA ALA A 63 -9.11 -2.73 4.49
C ALA A 63 -10.61 -2.37 4.65
N GLY A 64 -11.26 -1.82 3.61
CA GLY A 64 -12.68 -1.43 3.65
C GLY A 64 -12.94 -0.07 4.29
N CYS A 65 -11.91 0.61 4.80
CA CYS A 65 -12.07 1.94 5.38
C CYS A 65 -12.31 3.00 4.30
N VAL A 66 -13.23 3.93 4.58
CA VAL A 66 -13.48 5.10 3.74
C VAL A 66 -12.52 6.21 4.14
N LYS A 67 -11.73 6.70 3.20
CA LYS A 67 -10.89 7.88 3.43
C LYS A 67 -11.76 9.14 3.41
N PRO A 68 -11.61 10.08 4.36
CA PRO A 68 -12.29 11.37 4.27
C PRO A 68 -11.80 12.14 3.04
N ALA A 69 -12.73 12.80 2.34
CA ALA A 69 -12.36 13.76 1.32
C ALA A 69 -11.50 14.88 1.93
N ARG A 70 -10.51 15.35 1.17
CA ARG A 70 -9.73 16.53 1.60
C ARG A 70 -10.65 17.75 1.72
N PRO A 71 -10.30 18.74 2.58
CA PRO A 71 -11.03 19.99 2.66
C PRO A 71 -11.10 20.71 1.31
N ASP A 72 -12.18 21.46 1.07
CA ASP A 72 -12.45 22.05 -0.24
C ASP A 72 -11.43 23.12 -0.64
N TRP A 73 -10.87 23.86 0.33
CA TRP A 73 -9.82 24.84 0.03
C TRP A 73 -8.54 24.15 -0.47
N VAL A 74 -8.26 22.91 -0.04
CA VAL A 74 -7.10 22.13 -0.51
C VAL A 74 -7.30 21.69 -1.96
N LYS A 75 -8.52 21.30 -2.33
CA LYS A 75 -8.85 20.90 -3.72
C LYS A 75 -8.65 22.07 -4.69
N ASN A 76 -8.90 23.30 -4.22
CA ASN A 76 -8.81 24.53 -5.00
C ASN A 76 -7.55 25.36 -4.69
N ALA A 77 -6.57 24.79 -3.97
CA ALA A 77 -5.40 25.51 -3.51
C ALA A 77 -4.50 25.93 -4.68
N GLY A 78 -4.13 27.21 -4.73
CA GLY A 78 -3.18 27.72 -5.71
C GLY A 78 -1.72 27.44 -5.33
N PRO A 79 -0.75 27.74 -6.23
CA PRO A 79 0.68 27.54 -5.97
C PRO A 79 1.22 28.23 -4.71
N ARG A 80 0.55 29.29 -4.24
CA ARG A 80 0.95 30.01 -3.02
C ARG A 80 0.62 29.27 -1.74
N ASP A 81 -0.32 28.33 -1.78
CA ASP A 81 -0.78 27.58 -0.62
C ASP A 81 -0.17 26.17 -0.56
N THR A 82 0.69 25.80 -1.51
CA THR A 82 1.34 24.47 -1.56
C THR A 82 2.00 24.09 -0.23
N ASN A 83 2.74 25.01 0.40
CA ASN A 83 3.38 24.73 1.68
C ASN A 83 2.37 24.55 2.81
N LYS A 84 1.26 25.30 2.81
CA LYS A 84 0.17 25.11 3.79
C LYS A 84 -0.54 23.78 3.59
N VAL A 85 -0.78 23.39 2.34
CA VAL A 85 -1.36 22.09 2.00
C VAL A 85 -0.46 20.95 2.45
N SER A 86 0.85 21.03 2.19
CA SER A 86 1.81 20.02 2.67
C SER A 86 1.85 19.95 4.19
N LEU A 87 1.82 21.11 4.87
CA LEU A 87 1.79 21.16 6.34
C LEU A 87 0.50 20.54 6.89
N LEU A 88 -0.66 20.84 6.29
CA LEU A 88 -1.93 20.20 6.67
C LEU A 88 -1.84 18.67 6.58
N ILE A 89 -1.28 18.15 5.48
CA ILE A 89 -1.14 16.71 5.26
C ILE A 89 -0.21 16.11 6.31
N ALA A 90 0.91 16.77 6.63
CA ALA A 90 1.82 16.32 7.68
C ALA A 90 1.13 16.27 9.05
N LEU A 91 0.38 17.32 9.42
CA LEU A 91 -0.36 17.37 10.69
C LEU A 91 -1.43 16.28 10.77
N TYR A 92 -2.20 16.09 9.70
CA TYR A 92 -3.17 15.00 9.61
C TYR A 92 -2.52 13.63 9.80
N ASP A 93 -1.38 13.41 9.15
CA ASP A 93 -0.61 12.18 9.26
C ASP A 93 -0.03 11.96 10.66
N ILE A 94 0.53 13.00 11.28
CA ILE A 94 1.01 12.95 12.67
C ILE A 94 -0.14 12.57 13.59
N GLY A 95 -1.27 13.28 13.51
CA GLY A 95 -2.42 13.07 14.39
C GLY A 95 -2.92 11.64 14.34
N ARG A 96 -3.27 11.15 13.15
CA ARG A 96 -3.80 9.79 13.00
C ARG A 96 -2.78 8.71 13.37
N LYS A 97 -1.51 8.84 12.98
CA LYS A 97 -0.48 7.81 13.26
C LYS A 97 -0.14 7.76 14.74
N SER A 98 -0.07 8.92 15.39
CA SER A 98 0.16 9.02 16.83
C SER A 98 -0.98 8.36 17.61
N GLU A 99 -2.22 8.56 17.16
CA GLU A 99 -3.39 7.92 17.76
C GLU A 99 -3.35 6.40 17.60
N ILE A 100 -3.12 5.89 16.38
CA ILE A 100 -2.93 4.45 16.11
C ILE A 100 -1.88 3.85 17.06
N ILE A 101 -0.73 4.51 17.20
CA ILE A 101 0.37 4.03 18.05
C ILE A 101 -0.05 4.04 19.53
N SER A 102 -0.75 5.08 19.98
CA SER A 102 -1.16 5.24 21.37
C SER A 102 -2.25 4.25 21.77
N THR A 103 -3.28 4.08 20.94
CA THR A 103 -4.43 3.21 21.22
C THR A 103 -4.15 1.74 20.91
N GLN A 104 -3.10 1.45 20.13
CA GLN A 104 -2.83 0.12 19.57
C GLN A 104 -3.98 -0.41 18.70
N THR A 105 -4.81 0.48 18.16
CA THR A 105 -5.94 0.14 17.28
C THR A 105 -5.73 0.69 15.88
N CYS A 106 -6.34 0.03 14.91
CA CYS A 106 -6.37 0.49 13.52
C CYS A 106 -7.79 0.40 12.97
N GLU A 107 -8.74 0.91 13.76
CA GLU A 107 -10.12 1.10 13.33
C GLU A 107 -10.17 2.21 12.28
N CYS A 108 -11.15 2.16 11.37
CA CYS A 108 -11.25 3.13 10.28
C CYS A 108 -11.38 4.58 10.76
N SER A 109 -12.03 4.81 11.90
CA SER A 109 -12.15 6.12 12.54
C SER A 109 -10.80 6.68 12.99
N THR A 110 -9.87 5.81 13.41
CA THR A 110 -8.52 6.18 13.85
C THR A 110 -7.53 6.23 12.69
N GLU A 111 -7.65 5.32 11.71
CA GLU A 111 -6.77 5.29 10.54
C GLU A 111 -7.08 6.41 9.55
N TYR A 112 -8.35 6.79 9.45
CA TYR A 112 -8.88 7.81 8.54
C TYR A 112 -9.85 8.78 9.27
N PRO A 113 -9.36 9.55 10.26
CA PRO A 113 -10.19 10.50 11.02
C PRO A 113 -10.59 11.72 10.17
N SER A 114 -11.49 12.58 10.67
CA SER A 114 -11.78 13.87 10.01
C SER A 114 -10.52 14.76 9.87
N TRP A 115 -10.53 15.69 8.91
CA TRP A 115 -9.48 16.70 8.73
C TRP A 115 -9.55 17.83 9.76
N ASP A 116 -10.67 17.99 10.48
CA ASP A 116 -10.96 19.14 11.35
C ASP A 116 -9.82 19.44 12.34
N LYS A 117 -9.29 18.42 13.00
CA LYS A 117 -8.20 18.57 13.97
C LYS A 117 -6.91 19.10 13.32
N ALA A 118 -6.58 18.62 12.13
CA ALA A 118 -5.41 19.08 11.40
C ALA A 118 -5.60 20.52 10.88
N GLU A 119 -6.82 20.89 10.46
CA GLU A 119 -7.15 22.26 10.04
C GLU A 119 -7.09 23.26 11.20
N GLU A 120 -7.58 22.88 12.38
CA GLU A 120 -7.46 23.67 13.60
C GLU A 120 -5.98 23.90 13.95
N GLN A 121 -5.18 22.83 13.98
CA GLN A 121 -3.74 22.92 14.25
C GLN A 121 -3.01 23.77 13.22
N LEU A 122 -3.32 23.61 11.93
CA LEU A 122 -2.73 24.44 10.87
C LEU A 122 -3.01 25.92 11.14
N THR A 123 -4.27 26.27 11.41
CA THR A 123 -4.70 27.65 11.65
C THR A 123 -3.95 28.26 12.84
N GLN A 124 -3.79 27.51 13.92
CA GLN A 124 -3.05 27.94 15.11
C GLN A 124 -1.55 28.12 14.81
N LEU A 125 -0.93 27.18 14.11
CA LEU A 125 0.51 27.18 13.82
C LEU A 125 0.93 28.31 12.88
N ILE A 126 0.10 28.62 11.87
CA ILE A 126 0.47 29.62 10.87
C ILE A 126 0.09 31.06 11.26
N SER A 127 -0.53 31.25 12.42
CA SER A 127 -0.94 32.56 12.89
C SER A 127 0.27 33.42 13.25
N GLY A 128 0.51 34.49 12.48
CA GLY A 128 1.56 35.47 12.76
C GLY A 128 2.99 35.04 12.40
N ILE A 129 3.16 33.91 11.69
CA ILE A 129 4.48 33.46 11.25
C ILE A 129 4.82 33.97 9.83
N ASP A 130 6.11 34.14 9.56
CA ASP A 130 6.59 34.46 8.22
C ASP A 130 6.82 33.20 7.35
N LYS A 131 7.21 33.41 6.09
CA LYS A 131 7.42 32.33 5.12
C LYS A 131 8.56 31.39 5.48
N ASN A 132 9.66 31.90 6.04
CA ASN A 132 10.81 31.08 6.42
C ASN A 132 10.49 30.24 7.67
N GLN A 133 9.70 30.80 8.59
CA GLN A 133 9.19 30.05 9.73
C GLN A 133 8.24 28.93 9.29
N LEU A 134 7.34 29.21 8.34
CA LEU A 134 6.46 28.19 7.76
C LEU A 134 7.24 27.02 7.16
N LEU A 135 8.32 27.30 6.42
CA LEU A 135 9.15 26.26 5.81
C LEU A 135 9.87 25.40 6.85
N GLN A 136 10.39 25.99 7.92
CA GLN A 136 11.03 25.24 9.01
C GLN A 136 10.04 24.32 9.72
N ILE A 137 8.84 24.84 10.04
CA ILE A 137 7.78 24.04 10.67
C ILE A 137 7.33 22.91 9.74
N LEU A 138 7.19 23.20 8.44
CA LEU A 138 6.83 22.19 7.46
C LEU A 138 7.86 21.05 7.40
N ASP A 139 9.16 21.37 7.38
CA ASP A 139 10.23 20.38 7.35
C ASP A 139 10.18 19.49 8.59
N GLU A 140 10.12 20.10 9.79
CA GLU A 140 10.01 19.40 11.07
C GLU A 140 8.80 18.45 11.09
N LYS A 141 7.61 18.95 10.74
CA LYS A 141 6.38 18.14 10.77
C LYS A 141 6.36 17.07 9.70
N THR A 142 6.97 17.30 8.55
CA THR A 142 7.08 16.26 7.51
C THR A 142 8.01 15.13 7.97
N PHE A 143 9.10 15.47 8.64
CA PHE A 143 10.01 14.49 9.23
C PHE A 143 9.31 13.67 10.33
N GLU A 144 8.62 14.34 11.26
CA GLU A 144 7.83 13.69 12.32
C GLU A 144 6.75 12.76 11.74
N ALA A 145 5.99 13.21 10.73
CA ALA A 145 5.02 12.38 10.04
C ALA A 145 5.66 11.13 9.40
N GLY A 146 6.91 11.26 8.95
CA GLY A 146 7.74 10.20 8.41
C GLY A 146 8.13 9.15 9.45
N ASP A 147 8.64 9.58 10.60
CA ASP A 147 9.07 8.72 11.71
C ASP A 147 7.93 7.85 12.26
N LEU A 148 6.71 8.36 12.23
CA LEU A 148 5.52 7.66 12.70
C LEU A 148 4.99 6.61 11.71
N ASN A 149 5.48 6.57 10.46
CA ASN A 149 4.95 5.66 9.43
C ASN A 149 5.11 4.19 9.80
N LYS A 150 6.35 3.76 10.07
CA LYS A 150 6.65 2.35 10.31
C LYS A 150 5.95 1.83 11.57
N PRO A 151 6.01 2.53 12.73
CA PRO A 151 5.32 2.08 13.94
C PRO A 151 3.81 1.96 13.77
N ALA A 152 3.15 2.95 13.14
CA ALA A 152 1.71 2.89 12.91
C ALA A 152 1.31 1.73 11.97
N LEU A 153 2.08 1.49 10.91
CA LEU A 153 1.85 0.35 10.02
C LEU A 153 2.02 -0.99 10.73
N ASP A 154 2.98 -1.12 11.64
CA ASP A 154 3.18 -2.34 12.42
C ASP A 154 2.00 -2.63 13.34
N VAL A 155 1.48 -1.60 14.02
CA VAL A 155 0.25 -1.69 14.83
C VAL A 155 -0.92 -2.13 13.96
N CYS A 156 -1.14 -1.46 12.83
CA CYS A 156 -2.22 -1.80 11.91
C CYS A 156 -2.10 -3.22 11.33
N ALA A 157 -0.88 -3.70 11.07
CA ALA A 157 -0.65 -5.06 10.61
C ALA A 157 -0.91 -6.10 11.71
N ALA A 158 -0.62 -5.79 12.97
CA ALA A 158 -0.92 -6.64 14.11
C ALA A 158 -2.42 -6.66 14.44
N PHE A 159 -3.08 -5.49 14.43
CA PHE A 159 -4.51 -5.33 14.69
C PHE A 159 -5.38 -6.19 13.75
N ARG A 160 -5.07 -6.18 12.45
CA ARG A 160 -5.87 -6.89 11.44
C ARG A 160 -5.64 -8.42 11.39
N LYS A 161 -4.70 -8.95 12.16
CA LYS A 161 -4.46 -10.41 12.27
C LYS A 161 -5.27 -11.06 13.39
N GLN A 162 -5.90 -10.24 14.23
CA GLN A 162 -6.76 -10.68 15.33
C GLN A 162 -8.14 -11.01 14.78
#